data_AF-A0A1J4RP94-F1
#
_entry.id   AF-A0A1J4RP94-F1
#
_cell.length_a   1.000
_cell.length_b   1.000
_cell.length_c   1.000
_cell.angle_alpha   90.00
_cell.angle_beta   90.00
_cell.angle_gamma   90.00
#
_symmetry.space_group_name_H-M   'P 1'
#
loop_
_entity.id
_entity.type
_entity.pdbx_description
1 polymer ?
#
loop_
_entity_poly.entity_id
_entity_poly.type
_entity_poly.pdbx_seq_one_letter_code
_entity_poly.pdbx_strand_id
1 'polypeptide(L)'
;MTGFITRQNILCSLLTALLVLGVMSPVSWAADTKNEDQAKKKEETPLTRLDQATDLMTKDLNENQLLQFRAIEQTYRTIRAVEDVQMSVGKAVSSCSEANPDIADDMTGRLRSWKDALRPTMKSARKKLDKMILLQGFTQPSSVRKYLKMFDEAVDYRDAGIKAIPVTEKESCLKLKKNMDQTEKSLNSLLNETLGLDEPINTSDS
;
A
#
# COMPACT_ATOMS: atom_id res chain seq x y z
N MET A 1 0.10 -18.48 -57.92
CA MET A 1 -0.65 -18.92 -59.11
C MET A 1 -1.10 -20.33 -58.80
N THR A 2 -2.36 -20.72 -58.61
CA THR A 2 -3.73 -20.28 -58.95
C THR A 2 -4.61 -21.05 -57.93
N GLY A 3 -5.61 -20.48 -57.24
CA GLY A 3 -6.98 -20.26 -57.73
C GLY A 3 -7.66 -21.58 -58.17
N PHE A 4 -8.92 -21.93 -57.90
CA PHE A 4 -10.09 -21.28 -57.29
C PHE A 4 -11.25 -22.32 -57.44
N ILE A 5 -12.20 -22.41 -56.49
CA ILE A 5 -13.66 -22.68 -56.68
C ILE A 5 -14.10 -24.09 -57.22
N THR A 6 -15.12 -24.79 -56.69
CA THR A 6 -16.59 -24.59 -56.93
C THR A 6 -17.41 -25.52 -56.00
N ARG A 7 -18.40 -25.01 -55.22
CA ARG A 7 -19.89 -25.15 -55.36
C ARG A 7 -20.37 -26.58 -55.74
N GLN A 8 -21.42 -27.19 -55.17
CA GLN A 8 -22.80 -26.68 -55.13
C GLN A 8 -23.75 -27.65 -54.37
N ASN A 9 -24.67 -27.06 -53.59
CA ASN A 9 -26.04 -27.44 -53.19
C ASN A 9 -26.58 -28.85 -53.51
N ILE A 10 -27.18 -29.51 -52.49
CA ILE A 10 -28.52 -30.13 -52.61
C ILE A 10 -29.30 -29.89 -51.30
N LEU A 11 -30.45 -29.22 -51.44
CA LEU A 11 -31.51 -29.11 -50.45
C LEU A 11 -32.16 -30.48 -50.20
N CYS A 12 -32.52 -30.79 -48.95
CA CYS A 12 -33.74 -31.53 -48.69
C CYS A 12 -34.35 -31.09 -47.36
N SER A 13 -35.49 -30.42 -47.48
CA SER A 13 -36.39 -30.05 -46.40
C SER A 13 -36.97 -31.29 -45.71
N LEU A 14 -37.20 -31.23 -44.38
CA LEU A 14 -38.52 -31.36 -43.74
C LEU A 14 -38.40 -31.58 -42.22
N LEU A 15 -39.07 -30.68 -41.49
CA LEU A 15 -39.76 -30.83 -40.20
C LEU A 15 -39.51 -32.11 -39.38
N THR A 16 -39.14 -31.97 -38.10
CA THR A 16 -40.12 -31.93 -36.97
C THR A 16 -39.49 -31.35 -35.70
N ALA A 17 -40.28 -30.53 -35.01
CA ALA A 17 -39.98 -29.92 -33.73
C ALA A 17 -39.94 -30.93 -32.58
N LEU A 18 -38.97 -30.79 -31.67
CA LEU A 18 -39.14 -31.16 -30.28
C LEU A 18 -38.44 -30.10 -29.41
N LEU A 19 -39.28 -29.20 -28.90
CA LEU A 19 -38.99 -28.31 -27.79
C LEU A 19 -38.62 -29.15 -26.55
N VAL A 20 -37.33 -29.21 -26.22
CA VAL A 20 -36.91 -29.49 -24.86
C VAL A 20 -36.65 -28.15 -24.20
N LEU A 21 -37.68 -27.66 -23.51
CA LEU A 21 -37.60 -26.61 -22.50
C LEU A 21 -36.71 -27.12 -21.36
N GLY A 22 -35.40 -26.99 -21.55
CA GLY A 22 -34.40 -27.10 -20.49
C GLY A 22 -34.47 -25.84 -19.64
N VAL A 23 -35.12 -25.97 -18.49
CA VAL A 23 -35.25 -25.05 -17.36
C VAL A 23 -33.98 -24.19 -17.19
N MET A 24 -34.00 -22.95 -17.70
CA MET A 24 -33.10 -21.91 -17.20
C MET A 24 -33.65 -21.48 -15.84
N SER A 25 -32.98 -21.88 -14.77
CA SER A 25 -33.24 -21.33 -13.44
C SER A 25 -33.12 -19.81 -13.53
N PRO A 26 -34.16 -19.02 -13.21
CA PRO A 26 -33.97 -17.60 -13.01
C PRO A 26 -33.04 -17.45 -11.80
N VAL A 27 -31.92 -16.75 -11.99
CA VAL A 27 -31.20 -16.11 -10.88
C VAL A 27 -32.16 -15.06 -10.34
N SER A 28 -33.04 -15.51 -9.45
CA SER A 28 -33.94 -14.66 -8.70
C SER A 28 -33.06 -13.89 -7.72
N TRP A 29 -32.84 -12.61 -8.01
CA TRP A 29 -32.47 -11.62 -7.00
C TRP A 29 -33.72 -11.44 -6.12
N ALA A 30 -34.02 -12.48 -5.33
CA ALA A 30 -35.00 -12.41 -4.28
C ALA A 30 -34.39 -11.53 -3.19
N ALA A 31 -34.91 -10.31 -3.12
CA ALA A 31 -34.81 -9.45 -1.97
C ALA A 31 -35.47 -10.17 -0.78
N ASP A 32 -34.66 -10.85 0.04
CA ASP A 32 -35.06 -11.24 1.38
C ASP A 32 -34.78 -10.08 2.34
N THR A 33 -35.77 -9.21 2.45
CA THR A 33 -35.98 -8.38 3.63
C THR A 33 -36.32 -9.29 4.82
N LYS A 34 -35.45 -9.29 5.84
CA LYS A 34 -35.73 -9.30 7.31
C LYS A 34 -34.69 -10.11 8.09
N ASN A 35 -33.59 -9.45 8.43
CA ASN A 35 -33.00 -9.44 9.79
C ASN A 35 -31.78 -8.49 9.82
N GLU A 36 -32.01 -7.21 9.57
CA GLU A 36 -31.03 -6.16 9.86
C GLU A 36 -31.37 -5.52 11.21
N ASP A 37 -31.12 -6.27 12.28
CA ASP A 37 -30.97 -5.70 13.63
C ASP A 37 -30.28 -6.72 14.55
N GLN A 38 -29.21 -7.31 14.04
CA GLN A 38 -28.12 -7.75 14.91
C GLN A 38 -26.94 -6.86 14.60
N ALA A 39 -26.81 -5.80 15.40
CA ALA A 39 -25.55 -5.15 15.66
C ALA A 39 -24.56 -6.24 16.13
N LYS A 40 -23.90 -6.90 15.17
CA LYS A 40 -22.64 -7.58 15.44
C LYS A 40 -21.80 -6.51 16.10
N LYS A 41 -21.50 -6.68 17.39
CA LYS A 41 -20.40 -5.95 18.02
C LYS A 41 -19.21 -6.17 17.09
N LYS A 42 -18.89 -5.18 16.25
CA LYS A 42 -17.69 -5.23 15.43
C LYS A 42 -16.56 -5.44 16.43
N GLU A 43 -15.90 -6.59 16.32
CA GLU A 43 -14.76 -6.90 17.16
C GLU A 43 -13.77 -5.73 17.06
N GLU A 44 -13.42 -5.14 18.19
CA GLU A 44 -12.59 -3.94 18.22
C GLU A 44 -11.15 -4.33 17.92
N THR A 45 -10.79 -4.22 16.64
CA THR A 45 -9.43 -4.41 16.13
C THR A 45 -8.75 -3.07 15.87
N PRO A 46 -7.40 -3.00 15.81
CA PRO A 46 -6.69 -1.80 15.37
C PRO A 46 -7.19 -1.25 14.03
N LEU A 47 -7.58 -2.12 13.09
CA LEU A 47 -8.19 -1.72 11.81
C LEU A 47 -9.54 -1.02 12.02
N THR A 48 -10.45 -1.61 12.79
CA THR A 48 -11.76 -0.97 13.04
C THR A 48 -11.66 0.32 13.86
N ARG A 49 -10.66 0.43 14.75
CA ARG A 49 -10.39 1.67 15.50
C ARG A 49 -9.87 2.78 14.57
N LEU A 50 -9.01 2.43 13.62
CA LEU A 50 -8.53 3.37 12.60
C LEU A 50 -9.66 3.85 11.70
N ASP A 51 -10.56 2.95 11.25
CA ASP A 51 -11.71 3.31 10.42
C ASP A 51 -12.61 4.33 11.16
N GLN A 52 -12.97 4.03 12.41
CA GLN A 52 -13.77 4.94 13.24
C GLN A 52 -13.09 6.28 13.47
N ALA A 53 -11.77 6.27 13.72
CA ALA A 53 -11.00 7.51 13.88
C ALA A 53 -10.96 8.32 12.58
N THR A 54 -10.91 7.66 11.41
CA THR A 54 -10.96 8.31 10.10
C THR A 54 -12.29 9.00 9.89
N ASP A 55 -13.41 8.31 10.17
CA ASP A 55 -14.75 8.89 10.09
C ASP A 55 -14.88 10.12 11.01
N LEU A 56 -14.44 10.00 12.26
CA LEU A 56 -14.48 11.10 13.23
C LEU A 56 -13.62 12.31 12.80
N MET A 57 -12.46 12.06 12.19
CA MET A 57 -11.56 13.12 11.73
C MET A 57 -12.08 13.83 10.48
N THR A 58 -12.94 13.19 9.69
CA THR A 58 -13.34 13.68 8.37
C THR A 58 -14.79 14.15 8.27
N LYS A 59 -15.67 13.72 9.19
CA LYS A 59 -17.13 13.92 9.12
C LYS A 59 -17.59 15.35 8.84
N ASP A 60 -16.96 16.34 9.47
CA ASP A 60 -17.38 17.74 9.42
C ASP A 60 -16.36 18.64 8.69
N LEU A 61 -15.43 18.04 7.95
CA LEU A 61 -14.43 18.79 7.19
C LEU A 61 -15.04 19.37 5.91
N ASN A 62 -14.73 20.63 5.63
CA ASN A 62 -14.95 21.16 4.29
C ASN A 62 -13.94 20.59 3.27
N GLU A 63 -14.14 20.87 1.99
CA GLU A 63 -13.31 20.33 0.91
C GLU A 63 -11.81 20.63 1.11
N ASN A 64 -11.46 21.87 1.47
CA ASN A 64 -10.07 22.27 1.68
C ASN A 64 -9.43 21.53 2.88
N GLN A 65 -10.17 21.43 4.00
CA GLN A 65 -9.72 20.70 5.18
C GLN A 65 -9.55 19.20 4.89
N LEU A 66 -10.45 18.61 4.12
CA LEU A 66 -10.36 17.22 3.69
C LEU A 66 -9.14 16.98 2.79
N LEU A 67 -8.81 17.93 1.89
CA LEU A 67 -7.58 17.90 1.10
C LEU A 67 -6.33 17.96 1.99
N GLN A 68 -6.31 18.84 3.00
CA GLN A 68 -5.21 18.90 3.97
C GLN A 68 -5.06 17.58 4.74
N PHE A 69 -6.15 16.99 5.22
CA PHE A 69 -6.14 15.70 5.91
C PHE A 69 -5.57 14.60 5.02
N ARG A 70 -6.07 14.47 3.78
CA ARG A 70 -5.58 13.46 2.81
C ARG A 70 -4.11 13.66 2.46
N ALA A 71 -3.65 14.90 2.32
CA ALA A 71 -2.26 15.21 2.05
C ALA A 71 -1.34 14.78 3.21
N ILE A 72 -1.74 15.04 4.47
CA ILE A 72 -1.02 14.59 5.66
C ILE A 72 -0.96 13.07 5.70
N GLU A 73 -2.11 12.41 5.50
CA GLU A 73 -2.21 10.96 5.52
C GLU A 73 -1.34 10.31 4.44
N GLN A 74 -1.43 10.79 3.20
CA GLN A 74 -0.61 10.29 2.10
C GLN A 74 0.89 10.48 2.39
N THR A 75 1.27 11.66 2.88
CA THR A 75 2.66 11.95 3.27
C THR A 75 3.14 10.98 4.34
N TYR A 76 2.34 10.73 5.37
CA TYR A 76 2.68 9.79 6.43
C TYR A 76 2.84 8.37 5.91
N ARG A 77 1.88 7.89 5.10
CA ARG A 77 1.87 6.55 4.52
C ARG A 77 3.11 6.31 3.65
N THR A 78 3.49 7.28 2.81
CA THR A 78 4.71 7.19 2.02
C THR A 78 5.95 7.08 2.90
N ILE A 79 6.07 7.91 3.94
CA ILE A 79 7.21 7.86 4.87
C ILE A 79 7.28 6.50 5.58
N ARG A 80 6.15 6.01 6.11
CA ARG A 80 6.08 4.72 6.82
C ARG A 80 6.46 3.56 5.91
N ALA A 81 5.98 3.55 4.66
CA ALA A 81 6.32 2.52 3.69
C ALA A 81 7.84 2.45 3.40
N VAL A 82 8.52 3.60 3.35
CA VAL A 82 9.98 3.62 3.22
C VAL A 82 10.65 3.04 4.48
N GLU A 83 10.15 3.38 5.67
CA GLU A 83 10.67 2.82 6.93
C GLU A 83 10.47 1.31 7.03
N ASP A 84 9.36 0.78 6.51
CA ASP A 84 9.12 -0.68 6.43
C ASP A 84 10.12 -1.38 5.52
N VAL A 85 10.47 -0.76 4.38
CA VAL A 85 11.55 -1.26 3.52
C VAL A 85 12.89 -1.20 4.26
N GLN A 86 13.20 -0.10 4.95
CA GLN A 86 14.44 -0.01 5.75
C GLN A 86 14.54 -1.07 6.84
N MET A 87 13.41 -1.38 7.49
CA MET A 87 13.33 -2.43 8.50
C MET A 87 13.51 -3.81 7.87
N SER A 88 12.84 -4.08 6.75
CA SER A 88 12.88 -5.37 6.05
C SER A 88 14.29 -5.67 5.51
N VAL A 89 14.94 -4.68 4.88
CA VAL A 89 16.34 -4.80 4.44
C VAL A 89 17.26 -5.02 5.64
N GLY A 90 17.04 -4.33 6.77
CA GLY A 90 17.79 -4.54 8.00
C GLY A 90 17.69 -5.98 8.53
N LYS A 91 16.48 -6.54 8.58
CA LYS A 91 16.24 -7.94 9.00
C LYS A 91 16.92 -8.94 8.04
N ALA A 92 16.84 -8.69 6.74
CA ALA A 92 17.49 -9.54 5.74
C ALA A 92 19.02 -9.50 5.83
N VAL A 93 19.61 -8.32 6.06
CA VAL A 93 21.05 -8.17 6.30
C VAL A 93 21.49 -8.89 7.59
N SER A 94 20.71 -8.81 8.67
CA SER A 94 20.99 -9.56 9.91
C SER A 94 21.02 -11.06 9.64
N SER A 95 19.97 -11.57 8.99
CA SER A 95 19.86 -13.01 8.64
C SER A 95 21.02 -13.46 7.75
N CYS A 96 21.40 -12.66 6.75
CA CYS A 96 22.54 -12.93 5.88
C CYS A 96 23.87 -12.95 6.62
N SER A 97 24.09 -12.03 7.55
CA SER A 97 25.33 -11.90 8.31
C SER A 97 25.50 -13.02 9.33
N GLU A 98 24.40 -13.43 9.98
CA GLU A 98 24.38 -14.57 10.90
C GLU A 98 24.66 -15.89 10.17
N ALA A 99 24.06 -16.09 8.99
CA ALA A 99 24.24 -17.31 8.20
C ALA A 99 25.58 -17.37 7.45
N ASN A 100 26.19 -16.23 7.13
CA ASN A 100 27.42 -16.14 6.34
C ASN A 100 28.43 -15.19 7.00
N PRO A 101 29.15 -15.63 8.05
CA PRO A 101 30.05 -14.78 8.81
C PRO A 101 31.16 -14.14 7.97
N ASP A 102 31.56 -14.78 6.87
CA ASP A 102 32.64 -14.30 5.99
C ASP A 102 32.25 -13.05 5.18
N ILE A 103 30.95 -12.74 5.04
CA ILE A 103 30.45 -11.52 4.37
C ILE A 103 29.73 -10.57 5.33
N ALA A 104 29.68 -10.87 6.63
CA ALA A 104 28.90 -10.12 7.62
C ALA A 104 29.28 -8.63 7.70
N ASP A 105 30.58 -8.33 7.74
CA ASP A 105 31.10 -6.96 7.83
C ASP A 105 30.75 -6.13 6.58
N ASP A 106 30.86 -6.75 5.41
CA ASP A 106 30.54 -6.13 4.13
C ASP A 106 29.03 -5.83 4.00
N MET A 107 28.18 -6.77 4.42
CA MET A 107 26.73 -6.60 4.47
C MET A 107 26.31 -5.50 5.44
N THR A 108 26.85 -5.52 6.67
CA THR A 108 26.55 -4.53 7.73
C THR A 108 27.06 -3.15 7.34
N GLY A 109 28.26 -3.08 6.76
CA GLY A 109 28.84 -1.85 6.23
C GLY A 109 27.97 -1.25 5.14
N ARG A 110 27.54 -2.05 4.16
CA ARG A 110 26.64 -1.58 3.09
C ARG A 110 25.31 -1.08 3.65
N LEU A 111 24.72 -1.78 4.62
CA LEU A 111 23.48 -1.35 5.28
C LEU A 111 23.62 0.01 5.97
N ARG A 112 24.74 0.24 6.66
CA ARG A 112 25.01 1.53 7.30
C ARG A 112 25.06 2.65 6.26
N SER A 113 25.88 2.49 5.22
CA SER A 113 25.99 3.49 4.15
C SER A 113 24.66 3.73 3.43
N TRP A 114 23.87 2.68 3.23
CA TRP A 114 22.54 2.77 2.61
C TRP A 114 21.58 3.61 3.46
N LYS A 115 21.54 3.37 4.78
CA LYS A 115 20.75 4.18 5.72
C LYS A 115 21.26 5.62 5.80
N ASP A 116 22.57 5.82 5.78
CA ASP A 116 23.20 7.14 5.78
C ASP A 116 22.76 7.96 4.55
N ALA A 117 22.71 7.34 3.37
CA ALA A 117 22.32 7.98 2.12
C ALA A 117 20.82 8.37 2.08
N LEU A 118 19.94 7.57 2.69
CA LEU A 118 18.50 7.86 2.77
C LEU A 118 18.14 8.88 3.85
N ARG A 119 18.97 9.01 4.90
CA ARG A 119 18.68 9.82 6.08
C ARG A 119 18.32 11.28 5.77
N PRO A 120 19.03 12.01 4.89
CA PRO A 120 18.69 13.40 4.59
C PRO A 120 17.28 13.55 4.03
N THR A 121 16.90 12.71 3.07
CA THR A 121 15.58 12.72 2.43
C THR A 121 14.47 12.36 3.43
N MET A 122 14.69 11.33 4.25
CA MET A 122 13.76 10.96 5.33
C MET A 122 13.57 12.10 6.34
N LYS A 123 14.65 12.81 6.70
CA LYS A 123 14.58 13.98 7.58
C LYS A 123 13.77 15.11 6.96
N SER A 124 13.96 15.40 5.67
CA SER A 124 13.17 16.40 4.94
C SER A 124 11.69 16.01 4.85
N ALA A 125 11.38 14.75 4.56
CA ALA A 125 10.02 14.22 4.52
C ALA A 125 9.31 14.37 5.88
N ARG A 126 9.97 13.97 6.98
CA ARG A 126 9.43 14.13 8.34
C ARG A 126 9.23 15.60 8.70
N LYS A 127 10.17 16.49 8.33
CA LYS A 127 10.02 17.94 8.54
C LYS A 127 8.84 18.53 7.75
N LYS A 128 8.60 18.07 6.51
CA LYS A 128 7.44 18.47 5.71
C LYS A 128 6.14 18.03 6.37
N LEU A 129 6.05 16.76 6.76
CA LEU A 129 4.90 16.22 7.49
C LEU A 129 4.62 17.03 8.78
N ASP A 130 5.64 17.30 9.59
CA ASP A 130 5.49 18.07 10.82
C ASP A 130 4.92 19.47 10.55
N LYS A 131 5.39 20.14 9.50
CA LYS A 131 4.82 21.43 9.08
C LYS A 131 3.36 21.30 8.65
N MET A 132 3.00 20.28 7.88
CA MET A 132 1.61 20.06 7.45
C MET A 132 0.69 19.83 8.65
N ILE A 133 1.14 19.04 9.64
CA ILE A 133 0.40 18.79 10.89
C ILE A 133 0.23 20.07 11.73
N LEU A 134 1.22 20.96 11.74
CA LEU A 134 1.17 22.21 12.48
C LEU A 134 0.30 23.28 11.80
N LEU A 135 0.31 23.32 10.46
CA LEU A 135 -0.36 24.35 9.67
C LEU A 135 -1.77 23.99 9.22
N GLN A 136 -2.19 22.73 9.36
CA GLN A 136 -3.57 22.36 9.04
C GLN A 136 -4.57 23.10 9.94
N GLY A 137 -5.74 23.39 9.38
CA GLY A 137 -6.77 24.23 10.01
C GLY A 137 -8.04 23.48 10.43
N PHE A 138 -7.96 22.18 10.69
CA PHE A 138 -9.15 21.36 10.97
C PHE A 138 -9.20 20.72 12.35
N THR A 139 -8.07 20.51 13.02
CA THR A 139 -8.05 19.96 14.39
C THR A 139 -6.77 20.35 15.13
N GLN A 140 -6.60 19.86 16.36
CA GLN A 140 -5.35 20.05 17.11
C GLN A 140 -4.23 19.17 16.52
N PRO A 141 -2.99 19.67 16.38
CA PRO A 141 -1.85 18.88 15.92
C PRO A 141 -1.63 17.56 16.67
N SER A 142 -1.91 17.54 17.98
CA SER A 142 -1.85 16.34 18.83
C SER A 142 -2.86 15.26 18.41
N SER A 143 -4.07 15.65 18.01
CA SER A 143 -5.11 14.75 17.51
C SER A 143 -4.69 14.10 16.20
N VAL A 144 -4.10 14.87 15.28
CA VAL A 144 -3.54 14.32 14.03
C VAL A 144 -2.43 13.31 14.33
N ARG A 145 -1.48 13.63 15.21
CA ARG A 145 -0.41 12.69 15.60
C ARG A 145 -0.96 11.42 16.23
N LYS A 146 -2.00 11.53 17.06
CA LYS A 146 -2.70 10.38 17.65
C LYS A 146 -3.37 9.51 16.58
N TYR A 147 -4.02 10.12 15.60
CA TYR A 147 -4.58 9.42 14.44
C TYR A 147 -3.49 8.66 13.66
N LEU A 148 -2.38 9.32 13.34
CA LEU A 148 -1.28 8.68 12.61
C LEU A 148 -0.64 7.51 13.39
N LYS A 149 -0.63 7.57 14.73
CA LYS A 149 -0.22 6.42 15.55
C LYS A 149 -1.19 5.23 15.44
N MET A 150 -2.50 5.48 15.36
CA MET A 150 -3.48 4.40 15.12
C MET A 150 -3.26 3.74 13.75
N PHE A 151 -2.77 4.50 12.78
CA PHE A 151 -2.36 3.95 11.49
C PHE A 151 -1.22 2.94 11.65
N ASP A 152 -0.18 3.26 12.43
CA ASP A 152 0.91 2.31 12.71
C ASP A 152 0.40 1.05 13.42
N GLU A 153 -0.46 1.20 14.44
CA GLU A 153 -1.05 0.06 15.15
C GLU A 153 -1.84 -0.86 14.20
N ALA A 154 -2.52 -0.30 13.20
CA ALA A 154 -3.24 -1.06 12.19
C ALA A 154 -2.31 -1.78 11.21
N VAL A 155 -1.20 -1.15 10.82
CA VAL A 155 -0.15 -1.77 9.99
C VAL A 155 0.50 -2.93 10.75
N ASP A 156 0.93 -2.71 11.99
CA ASP A 156 1.57 -3.74 12.81
C ASP A 156 0.64 -4.94 13.04
N TYR A 157 -0.66 -4.68 13.28
CA TYR A 157 -1.67 -5.73 13.41
C TYR A 157 -1.81 -6.57 12.14
N ARG A 158 -1.85 -5.94 10.97
CA ARG A 158 -1.92 -6.64 9.68
C ARG A 158 -0.65 -7.46 9.44
N ASP A 159 0.50 -6.89 9.74
CA ASP A 159 1.79 -7.49 9.42
C ASP A 159 2.15 -8.64 10.38
N ALA A 160 1.55 -8.69 11.58
CA ALA A 160 1.68 -9.82 12.52
C ALA A 160 1.26 -11.18 11.94
N GLY A 161 0.38 -11.18 10.93
CA GLY A 161 -0.02 -12.40 10.21
C GLY A 161 1.00 -12.89 9.18
N ILE A 162 2.02 -12.10 8.84
CA ILE A 162 2.95 -12.38 7.75
C ILE A 162 4.16 -13.16 8.28
N LYS A 163 4.31 -14.41 7.82
CA LYS A 163 5.51 -15.21 8.10
C LYS A 163 6.61 -14.84 7.10
N ALA A 164 7.58 -14.05 7.55
CA ALA A 164 8.75 -13.73 6.73
C ALA A 164 9.67 -14.95 6.59
N ILE A 165 10.07 -15.26 5.35
CA ILE A 165 11.10 -16.26 5.07
C ILE A 165 12.45 -15.53 5.08
N PRO A 166 13.39 -15.87 5.98
CA PRO A 166 14.67 -15.18 6.06
C PRO A 166 15.54 -15.48 4.84
N VAL A 167 16.27 -14.45 4.37
CA VAL A 167 17.28 -14.61 3.32
C VAL A 167 18.58 -15.05 3.97
N THR A 168 19.02 -16.28 3.71
CA THR A 168 20.23 -16.86 4.34
C THR A 168 21.23 -17.41 3.32
N GLU A 169 20.79 -17.78 2.11
CA GLU A 169 21.67 -18.30 1.08
C GLU A 169 22.67 -17.23 0.61
N LYS A 170 23.97 -17.57 0.60
CA LYS A 170 25.05 -16.64 0.28
C LYS A 170 24.85 -15.88 -1.04
N GLU A 171 24.45 -16.59 -2.10
CA GLU A 171 24.19 -15.96 -3.40
C GLU A 171 23.05 -14.92 -3.32
N SER A 172 21.98 -15.26 -2.60
CA SER A 172 20.85 -14.36 -2.36
C SER A 172 21.25 -13.15 -1.51
N CYS A 173 22.16 -13.33 -0.55
CA CYS A 173 22.72 -12.24 0.24
C CYS A 173 23.57 -11.27 -0.60
N LEU A 174 24.38 -11.79 -1.53
CA LEU A 174 25.15 -10.95 -2.46
C LEU A 174 24.24 -10.21 -3.44
N LYS A 175 23.15 -10.85 -3.91
CA LYS A 175 22.11 -10.19 -4.71
C LYS A 175 21.41 -9.09 -3.92
N LEU A 176 21.04 -9.35 -2.66
CA LEU A 176 20.46 -8.35 -1.77
C LEU A 176 21.38 -7.13 -1.68
N LYS A 177 22.66 -7.34 -1.35
CA LYS A 177 23.66 -6.26 -1.28
C LYS A 177 23.68 -5.41 -2.55
N LYS A 178 23.72 -6.06 -3.73
CA LYS A 178 23.73 -5.37 -5.02
C LYS A 178 22.45 -4.55 -5.24
N ASN A 179 21.30 -5.09 -4.85
CA ASN A 179 20.01 -4.42 -5.04
C ASN A 179 19.83 -3.22 -4.11
N MET A 180 20.54 -3.14 -2.99
CA MET A 180 20.47 -2.00 -2.08
C MET A 180 20.80 -0.68 -2.79
N ASP A 181 21.75 -0.67 -3.73
CA ASP A 181 22.08 0.53 -4.53
C ASP A 181 20.89 1.03 -5.36
N GLN A 182 20.16 0.10 -5.97
CA GLN A 182 18.98 0.44 -6.77
C GLN A 182 17.84 0.90 -5.87
N THR A 183 17.58 0.18 -4.78
CA THR A 183 16.52 0.53 -3.82
C THR A 183 16.80 1.88 -3.16
N GLU A 184 18.06 2.22 -2.86
CA GLU A 184 18.44 3.54 -2.35
C GLU A 184 17.95 4.67 -3.26
N LYS A 185 18.26 4.57 -4.56
CA LYS A 185 17.88 5.56 -5.56
C LYS A 185 16.36 5.61 -5.73
N SER A 186 15.71 4.45 -5.83
CA SER A 186 14.26 4.36 -5.99
C SER A 186 13.50 4.94 -4.80
N LEU A 187 13.96 4.73 -3.56
CA LEU A 187 13.31 5.29 -2.37
C LEU A 187 13.51 6.81 -2.27
N ASN A 188 14.71 7.30 -2.61
CA ASN A 188 14.95 8.75 -2.68
C ASN A 188 14.06 9.43 -3.73
N SER A 189 13.99 8.87 -4.94
CA SER A 189 13.11 9.35 -6.02
C SER A 189 11.64 9.29 -5.59
N LEU A 190 11.18 8.17 -5.02
CA LEU A 190 9.82 8.04 -4.50
C LEU A 190 9.47 9.13 -3.49
N LEU A 191 10.34 9.40 -2.52
CA LEU A 191 10.12 10.43 -1.51
C LEU A 191 10.10 11.83 -2.13
N ASN A 192 11.08 12.15 -2.98
CA ASN A 192 11.17 13.48 -3.58
C ASN A 192 9.99 13.78 -4.51
N GLU A 193 9.63 12.83 -5.37
CA GLU A 193 8.56 12.98 -6.35
C GLU A 193 7.18 12.96 -5.69
N THR A 194 6.93 11.98 -4.80
CA THR A 194 5.60 11.85 -4.18
C THR A 194 5.33 12.99 -3.20
N LEU A 195 6.35 13.47 -2.49
CA LEU A 195 6.18 14.47 -1.44
C LEU A 195 6.57 15.87 -1.90
N GLY A 196 7.04 16.06 -3.14
CA GLY A 196 7.53 17.36 -3.63
C GLY A 196 8.52 17.98 -2.66
N LEU A 197 9.59 17.25 -2.29
CA LEU A 197 10.58 17.71 -1.31
C LEU A 197 11.53 18.77 -1.89
N ASP A 198 11.64 18.81 -3.22
CA ASP A 198 12.48 19.76 -3.95
C ASP A 198 11.76 21.10 -4.23
N GLU A 199 10.46 21.17 -3.93
CA GLU A 199 9.65 22.37 -4.12
C GLU A 199 9.62 23.25 -2.86
N PRO A 200 9.82 24.58 -2.98
CA PRO A 200 9.62 25.49 -1.86
C PRO A 200 8.15 25.47 -1.42
N ILE A 201 7.91 25.46 -0.10
CA ILE A 201 6.56 25.55 0.46
C ILE A 201 6.03 26.96 0.20
N ASN A 202 5.16 27.11 -0.81
CA ASN A 202 4.45 28.37 -1.05
C ASN A 202 3.43 28.59 0.07
N THR A 203 3.63 29.62 0.88
CA THR A 203 2.72 30.06 1.94
C THR A 203 1.85 31.25 1.52
N SER A 204 1.80 31.57 0.23
CA SER A 204 0.92 32.61 -0.30
C SER A 204 -0.40 31.96 -0.73
N ASP A 205 -1.41 32.11 0.12
CA ASP A 205 -2.85 32.25 -0.18
C ASP A 205 -3.62 31.73 1.03
N SER A 206 -3.67 32.59 2.06
CA SER A 206 -4.59 32.51 3.19
C SER A 206 -5.52 33.71 3.13
#